data_AF-A0A6P8XK16-F1
#
_entry.id   AF-A0A6P8XK16-F1
#
_cell.length_a   1.000
_cell.length_b   1.000
_cell.length_c   1.000
_cell.angle_alpha   90.00
_cell.angle_beta   90.00
_cell.angle_gamma   90.00
#
_symmetry.space_group_name_H-M   'P 1'
#
loop_
_entity.id
_entity.type
_entity.pdbx_description
1 polymer ?
#
loop_
_entity_poly.entity_id
_entity_poly.type
_entity_poly.pdbx_seq_one_letter_code
_entity_poly.pdbx_strand_id
1 'polypeptide(L)'
;MSLVIPEKFQHILRIMNTNIDGKRKVGIAMTAIKGVGRRYSNIVLKKADVDLTKRAGECTEEEVDKVVTIISNPLQYKVPNWFLNRQKDIIDGKYSQLTSSNLDSKLRDDLERLKKIRSHRGLRHYWGLRVRGQHTKTTGRRGRTVGVSKKK
;
A
#
# COMPACT_ATOMS: atom_id res chain seq x y z
N MET A 1 -1.29 -12.64 -23.77
CA MET A 1 -0.38 -13.71 -23.31
C MET A 1 0.59 -13.99 -24.43
N SER A 2 1.88 -13.78 -24.22
CA SER A 2 2.88 -14.16 -25.22
C SER A 2 3.09 -15.67 -25.17
N LEU A 3 3.19 -16.30 -26.34
CA LEU A 3 3.50 -17.73 -26.50
C LEU A 3 4.97 -18.03 -26.20
N VAL A 4 5.83 -17.01 -26.25
CA VAL A 4 7.28 -17.09 -26.04
C VAL A 4 7.67 -16.07 -24.97
N ILE A 5 8.61 -16.46 -24.09
CA ILE A 5 9.20 -15.55 -23.10
C ILE A 5 10.07 -14.54 -23.87
N PRO A 6 9.85 -13.22 -23.72
CA PRO A 6 10.70 -12.24 -24.38
C PRO A 6 12.14 -12.37 -23.90
N GLU A 7 13.12 -12.17 -24.79
CA GLU A 7 14.56 -12.29 -24.47
C GLU A 7 14.96 -11.39 -23.29
N LYS A 8 14.33 -10.22 -23.19
CA LYS A 8 14.56 -9.25 -22.10
C LYS A 8 13.43 -9.31 -21.08
N PHE A 9 13.39 -10.39 -20.29
CA PHE A 9 12.44 -10.55 -19.18
C PHE A 9 13.08 -10.16 -17.84
N GLN A 10 12.48 -9.22 -17.13
CA GLN A 10 12.93 -8.85 -15.78
C GLN A 10 12.22 -9.68 -14.71
N HIS A 11 12.96 -10.57 -14.04
CA HIS A 11 12.41 -11.40 -12.96
C HIS A 11 12.04 -10.59 -11.71
N ILE A 12 12.84 -9.57 -11.38
CA ILE A 12 12.63 -8.73 -10.21
C ILE A 12 12.71 -7.28 -10.67
N LEU A 13 11.65 -6.52 -10.40
CA LEU A 13 11.62 -5.08 -10.63
C LEU A 13 11.73 -4.38 -9.29
N ARG A 14 12.50 -3.30 -9.22
CA ARG A 14 12.58 -2.46 -8.03
C ARG A 14 11.86 -1.15 -8.29
N ILE A 15 10.70 -0.98 -7.65
CA ILE A 15 9.83 0.17 -7.86
C ILE A 15 9.49 0.78 -6.49
N MET A 16 9.67 2.10 -6.36
CA MET A 16 9.35 2.88 -5.16
C MET A 16 9.87 2.26 -3.83
N ASN A 17 11.15 1.85 -3.82
CA ASN A 17 11.82 1.18 -2.69
C ASN A 17 11.26 -0.21 -2.31
N THR A 18 10.52 -0.86 -3.21
CA THR A 18 10.00 -2.22 -3.00
C THR A 18 10.40 -3.14 -4.15
N ASN A 19 10.66 -4.41 -3.84
CA ASN A 19 10.93 -5.44 -4.83
C ASN A 19 9.59 -6.05 -5.28
N ILE A 20 9.38 -6.08 -6.58
CA ILE A 20 8.19 -6.58 -7.25
C ILE A 20 8.56 -7.83 -8.06
N ASP A 21 7.71 -8.85 -7.96
CA ASP A 21 7.87 -10.10 -8.71
C ASP A 21 7.38 -9.93 -10.16
N GLY A 22 8.31 -10.06 -11.10
CA GLY A 22 8.07 -9.95 -12.53
C GLY A 22 7.19 -11.05 -13.12
N LYS A 23 7.09 -12.22 -12.45
CA LYS A 23 6.29 -13.35 -12.94
C LYS A 23 4.79 -13.11 -12.81
N ARG A 24 4.36 -12.23 -11.89
CA ARG A 24 2.94 -11.92 -11.67
C ARG A 24 2.42 -10.94 -12.73
N LYS A 25 1.10 -10.95 -12.96
CA LYS A 25 0.45 -9.94 -13.81
C LYS A 25 0.69 -8.55 -13.24
N VAL A 26 0.91 -7.55 -14.11
CA VAL A 26 1.30 -6.18 -13.70
C VAL A 26 0.37 -5.62 -12.62
N GLY A 27 -0.94 -5.72 -12.82
CA GLY A 27 -1.94 -5.19 -11.89
C GLY A 27 -1.92 -5.80 -10.47
N ILE A 28 -1.45 -7.04 -10.35
CA ILE A 28 -1.30 -7.71 -9.04
C ILE A 28 0.11 -7.43 -8.50
N ALA A 29 1.12 -7.44 -9.36
CA ALA A 29 2.51 -7.21 -8.98
C ALA A 29 2.67 -5.86 -8.28
N MET A 30 2.04 -4.79 -8.81
CA MET A 30 2.07 -3.45 -8.21
C MET A 30 1.47 -3.36 -6.80
N THR A 31 0.65 -4.33 -6.37
CA THR A 31 0.08 -4.35 -5.02
C THR A 31 1.09 -4.68 -3.92
N ALA A 32 2.31 -5.09 -4.30
CA ALA A 32 3.42 -5.23 -3.36
C ALA A 32 3.87 -3.87 -2.78
N ILE A 33 3.64 -2.77 -3.51
CA ILE A 33 3.96 -1.42 -3.03
C ILE A 33 2.93 -1.02 -1.96
N LYS A 34 3.38 -0.73 -0.74
CA LYS A 34 2.49 -0.18 0.30
C LYS A 34 1.84 1.11 -0.20
N GLY A 35 0.53 1.23 -0.02
CA GLY A 35 -0.26 2.36 -0.51
C GLY A 35 -0.86 2.14 -1.91
N VAL A 36 -0.43 1.13 -2.65
CA VAL A 36 -1.03 0.75 -3.95
C VAL A 36 -1.90 -0.50 -3.78
N GLY A 37 -3.22 -0.33 -3.90
CA GLY A 37 -4.18 -1.43 -3.89
C GLY A 37 -4.51 -1.96 -5.29
N ARG A 38 -5.27 -3.07 -5.36
CA ARG A 38 -5.74 -3.66 -6.64
C ARG A 38 -6.46 -2.65 -7.53
N ARG A 39 -7.39 -1.88 -6.96
CA ARG A 39 -8.17 -0.88 -7.72
C ARG A 39 -7.28 0.29 -8.15
N TYR A 40 -6.37 0.74 -7.28
CA TYR A 40 -5.46 1.83 -7.59
C TYR A 40 -4.51 1.47 -8.72
N SER A 41 -3.88 0.29 -8.64
CA SER A 41 -3.02 -0.23 -9.69
C SER A 41 -3.74 -0.32 -11.04
N ASN A 42 -4.98 -0.80 -11.07
CA ASN A 42 -5.76 -0.87 -12.31
C ASN A 42 -5.96 0.52 -12.95
N ILE A 43 -6.32 1.53 -12.15
CA ILE A 43 -6.49 2.90 -12.66
C ILE A 43 -5.16 3.47 -13.16
N VAL A 44 -4.08 3.31 -12.40
CA VAL A 44 -2.74 3.79 -12.80
C VAL A 44 -2.32 3.15 -14.12
N LEU A 45 -2.45 1.83 -14.26
CA LEU A 45 -2.08 1.12 -15.49
C LEU A 45 -2.94 1.54 -16.69
N LYS A 46 -4.24 1.78 -16.48
CA LYS A 46 -5.13 2.33 -17.51
C LYS A 46 -4.78 3.76 -17.90
N LYS A 47 -4.22 4.56 -16.99
CA LYS A 47 -3.76 5.92 -17.30
C LYS A 47 -2.37 5.93 -17.93
N ALA A 48 -1.58 4.89 -17.68
CA ALA A 48 -0.28 4.67 -18.30
C ALA A 48 -0.38 3.98 -19.68
N ASP A 49 -1.60 3.62 -20.11
CA ASP A 49 -1.86 2.81 -21.32
C ASP A 49 -1.09 1.48 -21.35
N VAL A 50 -0.87 0.88 -20.18
CA VAL A 50 -0.22 -0.43 -20.03
C VAL A 50 -1.28 -1.53 -19.98
N ASP A 51 -1.10 -2.57 -20.79
CA ASP A 51 -2.01 -3.72 -20.78
C ASP A 51 -1.95 -4.48 -19.44
N LEU A 52 -3.14 -4.76 -18.89
CA LEU A 52 -3.32 -5.48 -17.64
C LEU A 52 -3.06 -6.99 -17.76
N THR A 53 -3.10 -7.54 -18.97
CA THR A 53 -2.85 -8.97 -19.19
C THR A 53 -1.37 -9.34 -19.20
N LYS A 54 -0.49 -8.35 -19.46
CA LYS A 54 0.97 -8.48 -19.41
C LYS A 54 1.46 -8.92 -18.03
N ARG A 55 2.65 -9.50 -18.01
CA ARG A 55 3.41 -9.75 -16.77
C ARG A 55 4.28 -8.56 -16.42
N ALA A 56 4.55 -8.36 -15.14
CA ALA A 56 5.39 -7.24 -14.68
C ALA A 56 6.81 -7.28 -15.26
N GLY A 57 7.35 -8.48 -15.50
CA GLY A 57 8.67 -8.66 -16.12
C GLY A 57 8.73 -8.39 -17.63
N GLU A 58 7.57 -8.20 -18.27
CA GLU A 58 7.46 -7.84 -19.69
C GLU A 58 7.35 -6.32 -19.88
N CYS A 59 7.22 -5.54 -18.80
CA CYS A 59 7.16 -4.08 -18.86
C CYS A 59 8.49 -3.50 -19.33
N THR A 60 8.41 -2.50 -20.19
CA THR A 60 9.60 -1.70 -20.56
C THR A 60 9.92 -0.70 -19.46
N GLU A 61 11.17 -0.23 -19.43
CA GLU A 61 11.63 0.75 -18.44
C GLU A 61 10.84 2.07 -18.55
N GLU A 62 10.50 2.50 -19.78
CA GLU A 62 9.64 3.65 -20.02
C GLU A 62 8.21 3.48 -19.49
N GLU A 63 7.62 2.28 -19.62
CA GLU A 63 6.31 1.97 -19.03
C GLU A 63 6.38 2.03 -17.50
N VAL A 64 7.46 1.54 -16.91
CA VAL A 64 7.69 1.59 -15.45
C VAL A 64 7.82 3.04 -14.97
N ASP A 65 8.57 3.89 -15.65
CA ASP A 65 8.75 5.30 -15.29
C ASP A 65 7.44 6.09 -15.42
N LYS A 66 6.65 5.80 -16.46
CA LYS A 66 5.28 6.35 -16.60
C LYS A 66 4.40 5.95 -15.42
N VAL A 67 4.45 4.68 -15.00
CA VAL A 67 3.69 4.22 -13.84
C VAL A 67 4.15 4.95 -12.56
N VAL A 68 5.45 5.11 -12.35
CA VAL A 68 6.00 5.81 -11.16
C VAL A 68 5.61 7.29 -11.13
N THR A 69 5.66 7.97 -12.28
CA THR A 69 5.27 9.39 -12.38
C THR A 69 3.78 9.59 -12.11
N ILE A 70 2.91 8.70 -12.62
CA ILE A 70 1.47 8.71 -12.34
C ILE A 70 1.17 8.42 -10.88
N ILE A 71 1.89 7.48 -10.25
CA ILE A 71 1.70 7.17 -8.83
C ILE A 71 2.09 8.37 -7.96
N SER A 72 3.16 9.08 -8.33
CA SER A 72 3.66 10.24 -7.59
C SER A 72 2.75 11.46 -7.74
N ASN A 73 2.21 11.69 -8.93
CA ASN A 73 1.40 12.86 -9.27
C ASN A 73 0.00 12.51 -9.81
N PRO A 74 -0.86 11.79 -9.06
CA PRO A 74 -2.10 11.22 -9.59
C PRO A 74 -3.12 12.29 -10.04
N LEU A 75 -3.10 13.47 -9.41
CA LEU A 75 -4.01 14.58 -9.74
C LEU A 75 -3.80 15.12 -11.15
N GLN A 76 -2.54 15.16 -11.62
CA GLN A 76 -2.21 15.64 -12.97
C GLN A 76 -2.77 14.71 -14.05
N TYR A 77 -2.86 13.41 -13.76
CA TYR A 77 -3.38 12.39 -14.67
C TYR A 77 -4.89 12.12 -14.53
N LYS A 78 -5.63 13.14 -14.04
CA LYS A 78 -7.10 13.11 -13.90
C LYS A 78 -7.60 11.99 -12.98
N VAL A 79 -6.84 11.61 -11.94
CA VAL A 79 -7.34 10.75 -10.87
C VAL A 79 -8.11 11.62 -9.86
N PRO A 80 -9.37 11.29 -9.52
CA PRO A 80 -10.16 12.12 -8.61
C PRO A 80 -9.61 12.18 -7.17
N ASN A 81 -9.78 13.32 -6.51
CA ASN A 81 -9.28 13.55 -5.14
C ASN A 81 -9.82 12.53 -4.12
N TRP A 82 -11.08 12.11 -4.26
CA TRP A 82 -11.73 11.13 -3.39
C TRP A 82 -11.11 9.73 -3.47
N PHE A 83 -10.31 9.47 -4.51
CA PHE A 83 -9.68 8.18 -4.73
C PHE A 83 -8.31 8.05 -4.02
N LEU A 84 -7.74 9.17 -3.59
CA LEU A 84 -6.42 9.21 -2.95
C LEU A 84 -6.49 8.75 -1.50
N ASN A 85 -5.40 8.17 -1.01
CA ASN A 85 -5.33 7.61 0.34
C ASN A 85 -5.14 8.67 1.45
N ARG A 86 -4.54 9.82 1.14
CA ARG A 86 -4.38 10.95 2.07
C ARG A 86 -5.11 12.15 1.52
N GLN A 87 -6.32 12.36 2.03
CA GLN A 87 -7.17 13.48 1.64
C GLN A 87 -7.09 14.57 2.69
N LYS A 88 -6.88 15.82 2.24
CA LYS A 88 -6.82 17.01 3.08
C LYS A 88 -5.91 16.81 4.31
N ASP A 89 -4.61 16.68 4.07
CA ASP A 89 -3.64 16.49 5.16
C ASP A 89 -3.76 17.63 6.20
N ILE A 90 -3.58 17.30 7.48
CA ILE A 90 -3.82 18.24 8.59
C ILE A 90 -2.81 19.39 8.57
N ILE A 91 -1.60 19.12 8.10
CA ILE A 91 -0.50 20.10 8.04
C ILE A 91 -0.64 20.96 6.79
N ASP A 92 -0.66 20.34 5.61
CA ASP A 92 -0.54 21.06 4.34
C ASP A 92 -1.88 21.31 3.64
N GLY A 93 -2.96 20.66 4.08
CA GLY A 93 -4.29 20.72 3.42
C GLY A 93 -4.36 20.03 2.05
N LYS A 94 -3.23 19.54 1.52
CA LYS A 94 -3.13 18.94 0.18
C LYS A 94 -3.70 17.53 0.13
N TYR A 95 -4.05 17.11 -1.09
CA TYR A 95 -4.43 15.74 -1.41
C TYR A 95 -3.23 15.03 -2.04
N SER A 96 -2.87 13.86 -1.52
CA SER A 96 -1.71 13.11 -2.00
C SER A 96 -1.95 11.60 -1.95
N GLN A 97 -1.25 10.89 -2.82
CA GLN A 97 -1.10 9.44 -2.69
C GLN A 97 0.22 9.15 -1.97
N LEU A 98 0.13 8.58 -0.78
CA LEU A 98 1.29 8.12 -0.03
C LEU A 98 1.66 6.70 -0.43
N THR A 99 2.96 6.46 -0.62
CA THR A 99 3.50 5.15 -1.02
C THR A 99 4.67 4.75 -0.14
N SER A 100 4.93 3.44 -0.07
CA SER A 100 6.10 2.82 0.56
C SER A 100 6.46 3.46 1.91
N SER A 101 7.67 4.01 2.04
CA SER A 101 8.19 4.61 3.27
C SER A 101 7.38 5.83 3.73
N ASN A 102 6.88 6.63 2.78
CA ASN A 102 6.22 7.89 3.10
C ASN A 102 4.88 7.64 3.82
N LEU A 103 4.20 6.54 3.47
CA LEU A 103 2.99 6.12 4.16
C LEU A 103 3.26 5.73 5.62
N ASP A 104 4.33 4.95 5.85
CA ASP A 104 4.71 4.52 7.20
C ASP A 104 5.14 5.72 8.07
N SER A 105 5.93 6.64 7.51
CA SER A 105 6.36 7.86 8.21
C SER A 105 5.17 8.74 8.60
N LYS A 106 4.25 9.02 7.66
CA LYS A 106 3.06 9.84 7.95
C LYS A 106 2.15 9.21 9.01
N LEU A 107 1.99 7.88 9.00
CA LEU A 107 1.25 7.18 10.04
C LEU A 107 1.92 7.33 11.41
N ARG A 108 3.25 7.26 11.47
CA ARG A 108 4.01 7.46 12.71
C ARG A 108 3.82 8.88 13.24
N ASP A 109 3.91 9.88 12.38
CA ASP A 109 3.74 11.29 12.75
C ASP A 109 2.31 11.57 13.27
N ASP A 110 1.29 10.99 12.63
CA ASP A 110 -0.09 11.09 13.10
C ASP A 110 -0.28 10.49 14.49
N LEU A 111 0.29 9.31 14.73
CA LEU A 111 0.22 8.64 16.03
C LEU A 111 0.96 9.44 17.10
N GLU A 112 2.13 9.99 16.77
CA GLU A 112 2.93 10.79 17.69
C GLU A 112 2.20 12.09 18.06
N ARG A 113 1.58 12.75 17.08
CA ARG A 113 0.71 13.90 17.31
C ARG A 113 -0.44 13.56 18.27
N LEU A 114 -1.13 12.44 18.05
CA LEU A 114 -2.24 12.00 18.92
C LEU A 114 -1.79 11.69 20.35
N LYS A 115 -0.57 11.15 20.52
CA LYS A 115 0.04 10.88 21.83
C LYS A 115 0.42 12.18 22.54
N LYS A 116 1.04 13.13 21.85
CA LYS A 116 1.40 14.45 22.40
C LYS A 116 0.18 15.24 22.87
N ILE A 117 -0.91 15.21 22.11
CA ILE A 117 -2.19 15.83 22.48
C ILE A 117 -2.85 15.11 23.68
N ARG A 118 -2.44 13.87 24.00
CA ARG A 118 -3.07 12.98 25.00
C ARG A 118 -4.54 12.71 24.72
N SER A 119 -4.92 12.65 23.44
CA SER A 119 -6.26 12.20 23.04
C SER A 119 -6.49 10.75 23.48
N HIS A 120 -7.73 10.38 23.82
CA HIS A 120 -8.07 8.99 24.21
C HIS A 120 -7.59 7.97 23.18
N ARG A 121 -7.74 8.26 21.87
CA ARG A 121 -7.22 7.42 20.80
C ARG A 121 -5.69 7.30 20.83
N GLY A 122 -4.99 8.41 21.04
CA GLY A 122 -3.53 8.44 21.15
C GLY A 122 -2.99 7.63 22.34
N LEU A 123 -3.63 7.77 23.51
CA LEU A 123 -3.28 6.99 24.70
C LEU A 123 -3.53 5.49 24.50
N ARG A 124 -4.64 5.10 23.85
CA ARG A 124 -4.86 3.68 23.52
C ARG A 124 -3.83 3.14 22.54
N HIS A 125 -3.41 3.93 21.56
CA HIS A 125 -2.29 3.57 20.67
C HIS A 125 -0.96 3.44 21.43
N TYR A 126 -0.70 4.28 22.42
CA TYR A 126 0.47 4.18 23.30
C TYR A 126 0.45 2.89 24.13
N TRP A 127 -0.71 2.53 24.70
CA TRP A 127 -0.89 1.29 25.47
C TRP A 127 -1.08 0.01 24.62
N GLY A 128 -1.06 0.12 23.29
CA GLY A 128 -1.27 -1.05 22.41
C GLY A 128 -2.69 -1.63 22.44
N LEU A 129 -3.68 -0.86 22.89
CA LEU A 129 -5.07 -1.28 22.94
C LEU A 129 -5.80 -0.98 21.63
N ARG A 130 -6.89 -1.72 21.36
CA ARG A 130 -7.79 -1.45 20.22
C ARG A 130 -8.38 -0.04 20.35
N VAL A 131 -8.65 0.67 19.26
CA VAL A 131 -8.93 2.13 19.35
C VAL A 131 -10.38 2.52 19.03
N ARG A 132 -11.13 1.70 18.29
CA ARG A 132 -12.47 2.05 17.78
C ARG A 132 -13.62 1.58 18.72
N GLY A 133 -13.37 1.57 20.03
CA GLY A 133 -14.39 1.19 21.02
C GLY A 133 -14.72 -0.31 21.08
N GLN A 134 -13.90 -1.18 20.48
CA GLN A 134 -14.13 -2.63 20.55
C GLN A 134 -14.04 -3.13 22.00
N HIS A 135 -14.92 -4.08 22.37
CA HIS A 135 -14.88 -4.74 23.67
C HIS A 135 -13.61 -5.58 23.86
N THR A 136 -12.82 -5.27 24.89
CA THR A 136 -11.55 -5.97 25.17
C THR A 136 -11.67 -7.09 26.21
N LYS A 137 -12.87 -7.32 26.78
CA LYS A 137 -13.11 -8.41 27.74
C LYS A 137 -12.87 -9.78 27.10
N THR A 138 -13.48 -10.01 25.94
CA THR A 138 -13.44 -11.29 25.20
C THR A 138 -12.57 -11.23 23.95
N THR A 139 -12.45 -10.07 23.30
CA THR A 139 -11.73 -9.93 22.02
C THR A 139 -10.28 -9.49 22.22
N GLY A 140 -9.40 -9.85 21.27
CA GLY A 140 -7.98 -9.47 21.31
C GLY A 140 -7.10 -10.42 22.11
N ARG A 141 -7.66 -11.49 22.68
CA ARG A 141 -6.90 -12.60 23.25
C ARG A 141 -6.33 -13.45 22.11
N ARG A 142 -5.01 -13.55 22.00
CA ARG A 142 -4.30 -14.44 21.07
C ARG A 142 -3.34 -15.32 21.86
N GLY A 143 -3.38 -16.63 21.60
CA GLY A 143 -2.69 -17.68 22.35
C GLY A 143 -3.53 -18.95 22.35
N ARG A 144 -2.93 -20.11 22.67
CA ARG A 144 -3.71 -21.32 22.94
C ARG A 144 -4.55 -21.10 24.19
N THR A 145 -5.80 -21.56 24.20
CA THR A 145 -6.58 -21.71 25.43
C THR A 145 -5.75 -22.50 26.44
N VAL A 146 -5.59 -21.98 27.65
CA VAL A 146 -4.95 -22.71 28.76
C VAL A 146 -5.94 -23.83 29.14
N GLY A 147 -5.75 -25.02 28.59
CA GLY A 147 -6.64 -26.17 28.75
C GLY A 147 -6.08 -27.43 28.07
N VAL A 148 -6.26 -28.56 28.77
CA VAL A 148 -5.78 -29.94 28.53
C VAL A 148 -4.49 -30.05 27.71
N SER A 149 -3.38 -30.27 28.41
CA SER A 149 -2.15 -30.78 27.80
C SER A 149 -2.41 -32.16 27.20
N LYS A 150 -2.54 -32.26 25.87
CA LYS A 150 -2.33 -33.54 25.21
C LYS A 150 -0.85 -33.86 25.28
N LYS A 151 -0.51 -34.99 25.92
CA LYS A 151 0.83 -35.56 25.92
C LYS A 151 1.26 -35.71 24.45
N LYS A 152 2.43 -35.18 24.12
CA LYS A 152 3.07 -35.44 22.82
C LYS A 152 3.51 -36.89 22.75
#